data_AF-A0A7Y0P5P9-F1
#
_entry.id   AF-A0A7Y0P5P9-F1
#
_cell.length_a   1.000
_cell.length_b   1.000
_cell.length_c   1.000
_cell.angle_alpha   90.00
_cell.angle_beta   90.00
_cell.angle_gamma   90.00
#
_symmetry.space_group_name_H-M   'P 1'
#
loop_
_entity.id
_entity.type
_entity.pdbx_description
1 polymer ?
#
loop_
_entity_poly.entity_id
_entity_poly.type
_entity_poly.pdbx_seq_one_letter_code
_entity_poly.pdbx_strand_id
1 'polypeptide(L)'
;MHVRHLAAGLTALLCAIVTPAAAGPAAQAAQAESNGGVRVMPLGDSITDGFNVPGGYRSDLWQYLAADGHRDDFVGSRSNGPARLGDHDHEGHPGWRIDEIDAHAADWVRAASPRTILLHIGTNDMIQNHDPAGAPARLAALIDHVTAAAPNADVLVSDLVPLADPAAEERAQRFDAAVPGVVSALAARGRHVHFVPMHSALTTADLADGVHPTGGGYSKMAARWYSALISSPVTRWEAENPAYAAVHHADLPATPTASGGRKAGHIDYADSYLQYTIDAPYTGGYRMYVRAGNGMGTRCGHLLTVDDGPATAVSHPSLGWDEWVITGVDVQLRRGANTLRFAKGECHAEIDAIDFATPGAPTPWI
;
A
#
# COMPACT_ATOMS: atom_id res chain seq x y z
N MET A 1 15.44 -55.06 -63.91
CA MET A 1 16.81 -55.51 -63.59
C MET A 1 17.64 -54.27 -63.28
N HIS A 2 18.09 -54.13 -62.02
CA HIS A 2 19.48 -53.85 -61.64
C HIS A 2 19.96 -52.41 -61.94
N VAL A 3 20.66 -51.67 -61.08
CA VAL A 3 21.32 -51.94 -59.80
C VAL A 3 21.58 -50.57 -59.15
N ARG A 4 21.69 -50.59 -57.82
CA ARG A 4 22.13 -49.54 -56.90
C ARG A 4 23.35 -48.74 -57.41
N HIS A 5 23.37 -47.44 -57.14
CA HIS A 5 24.63 -46.71 -56.96
C HIS A 5 24.66 -45.97 -55.62
N LEU A 6 25.79 -46.17 -54.95
CA LEU A 6 26.18 -45.71 -53.63
C LEU A 6 26.41 -44.21 -53.58
N ALA A 7 26.12 -43.66 -52.40
CA ALA A 7 26.40 -42.29 -51.99
C ALA A 7 27.91 -42.00 -51.94
N ALA A 8 28.27 -40.79 -52.35
CA ALA A 8 29.51 -40.11 -51.97
C ALA A 8 29.13 -38.68 -51.59
N GLY A 9 29.49 -38.29 -50.36
CA GLY A 9 29.10 -37.04 -49.73
C GLY A 9 29.82 -35.83 -50.30
N LEU A 10 29.15 -34.67 -50.18
CA LEU A 10 29.76 -33.36 -50.31
C LEU A 10 29.39 -32.54 -49.07
N THR A 11 30.40 -32.22 -48.27
CA THR A 11 30.31 -31.39 -47.07
C THR A 11 30.08 -29.93 -47.49
N ALA A 12 28.90 -29.39 -47.25
CA ALA A 12 28.60 -27.98 -47.48
C ALA A 12 29.03 -27.13 -46.27
N LEU A 13 29.99 -26.24 -46.49
CA LEU A 13 30.40 -25.19 -45.55
C LEU A 13 29.31 -24.10 -45.54
N LEU A 14 28.48 -24.03 -44.50
CA LEU A 14 27.56 -22.89 -44.30
C LEU A 14 28.30 -21.75 -43.61
N CYS A 15 28.55 -20.65 -44.32
CA CYS A 15 28.83 -19.36 -43.72
C CYS A 15 27.55 -18.87 -43.01
N ALA A 16 27.53 -18.94 -41.68
CA ALA A 16 26.51 -18.28 -40.88
C ALA A 16 26.75 -16.77 -40.92
N ILE A 17 25.84 -16.04 -41.58
CA ILE A 17 25.78 -14.59 -41.54
C ILE A 17 25.30 -14.22 -40.14
N VAL A 18 26.19 -13.68 -39.30
CA VAL A 18 25.82 -13.08 -38.02
C VAL A 18 25.12 -11.76 -38.34
N THR A 19 23.81 -11.73 -38.18
CA THR A 19 23.06 -10.47 -38.16
C THR A 19 23.30 -9.80 -36.79
N PRO A 20 23.63 -8.51 -36.74
CA PRO A 20 23.74 -7.81 -35.47
C PRO A 20 22.34 -7.76 -34.84
N ALA A 21 22.25 -8.21 -33.58
CA ALA A 21 21.04 -8.09 -32.79
C ALA A 21 20.62 -6.62 -32.73
N ALA A 22 19.40 -6.33 -33.19
CA ALA A 22 18.82 -5.00 -33.04
C ALA A 22 18.75 -4.67 -31.54
N ALA A 23 19.46 -3.63 -31.13
CA ALA A 23 19.28 -3.03 -29.81
C ALA A 23 17.81 -2.64 -29.68
N GLY A 24 17.11 -3.24 -28.71
CA GLY A 24 15.75 -2.84 -28.37
C GLY A 24 15.72 -1.37 -27.99
N PRO A 25 14.59 -0.66 -28.20
CA PRO A 25 14.48 0.73 -27.79
C PRO A 25 14.76 0.82 -26.29
N ALA A 26 15.71 1.69 -25.91
CA ALA A 26 15.91 2.03 -24.51
C ALA A 26 14.56 2.48 -23.93
N ALA A 27 14.17 1.92 -22.78
CA ALA A 27 12.98 2.34 -22.08
C ALA A 27 13.06 3.85 -21.87
N GLN A 28 12.17 4.58 -22.53
CA GLN A 28 11.97 6.01 -22.27
C GLN A 28 11.63 6.09 -20.77
N ALA A 29 12.42 6.83 -19.99
CA ALA A 29 12.02 7.16 -18.62
C ALA A 29 10.61 7.76 -18.69
N ALA A 30 9.65 7.16 -18.00
CA ALA A 30 8.31 7.70 -17.91
C ALA A 30 8.43 9.17 -17.45
N GLN A 31 7.71 10.07 -18.11
CA GLN A 31 7.63 11.44 -17.60
C GLN A 31 6.89 11.39 -16.27
N ALA A 32 7.49 11.96 -15.23
CA ALA A 32 6.88 12.01 -13.90
C ALA A 32 5.45 12.58 -13.96
N GLU A 33 4.51 11.96 -13.26
CA GLU A 33 3.07 12.28 -13.25
C GLU A 33 2.73 13.44 -12.30
N SER A 34 3.56 14.49 -12.31
CA SER A 34 3.40 15.59 -11.37
C SER A 34 2.06 16.30 -11.50
N ASN A 35 1.40 16.45 -10.36
CA ASN A 35 0.13 17.16 -10.22
C ASN A 35 0.24 18.48 -9.43
N GLY A 36 1.46 18.88 -9.05
CA GLY A 36 1.74 20.12 -8.33
C GLY A 36 1.44 20.10 -6.82
N GLY A 37 1.24 18.91 -6.25
CA GLY A 37 1.03 18.66 -4.82
C GLY A 37 2.29 18.62 -3.94
N VAL A 38 2.11 18.19 -2.69
CA VAL A 38 3.21 17.87 -1.76
C VAL A 38 3.95 16.64 -2.30
N ARG A 39 5.26 16.76 -2.50
CA ARG A 39 6.05 15.73 -3.15
C ARG A 39 6.39 14.61 -2.17
N VAL A 40 5.80 13.44 -2.36
CA VAL A 40 5.96 12.27 -1.51
C VAL A 40 6.71 11.20 -2.29
N MET A 41 7.83 10.70 -1.78
CA MET A 41 8.61 9.62 -2.40
C MET A 41 8.39 8.30 -1.67
N PRO A 42 7.63 7.36 -2.24
CA PRO A 42 7.67 5.96 -1.82
C PRO A 42 9.02 5.35 -2.21
N LEU A 43 9.88 5.02 -1.24
CA LEU A 43 11.23 4.50 -1.45
C LEU A 43 11.39 3.12 -0.80
N GLY A 44 11.81 2.12 -1.57
CA GLY A 44 11.99 0.78 -1.02
C GLY A 44 12.24 -0.31 -2.06
N ASP A 45 11.85 -1.53 -1.71
CA ASP A 45 12.02 -2.73 -2.53
C ASP A 45 10.75 -3.14 -3.31
N SER A 46 10.56 -4.44 -3.55
CA SER A 46 9.40 -5.02 -4.25
C SER A 46 8.07 -4.74 -3.57
N ILE A 47 8.08 -4.51 -2.25
CA ILE A 47 6.86 -4.18 -1.48
C ILE A 47 6.43 -2.74 -1.79
N THR A 48 7.37 -1.81 -1.99
CA THR A 48 7.06 -0.44 -2.44
C THR A 48 6.70 -0.40 -3.92
N ASP A 49 7.36 -1.21 -4.74
CA ASP A 49 7.01 -1.40 -6.15
C ASP A 49 5.59 -1.94 -6.33
N GLY A 50 5.13 -2.83 -5.45
CA GLY A 50 3.86 -3.54 -5.60
C GLY A 50 3.98 -4.76 -6.52
N PHE A 51 5.09 -5.49 -6.44
CA PHE A 51 5.47 -6.56 -7.37
C PHE A 51 4.34 -7.51 -7.80
N ASN A 52 3.52 -7.96 -6.84
CA ASN A 52 2.42 -8.91 -7.06
C ASN A 52 1.03 -8.24 -7.12
N VAL A 53 0.93 -6.98 -6.71
CA VAL A 53 -0.30 -6.18 -6.71
C VAL A 53 0.08 -4.80 -7.22
N PRO A 54 -0.17 -4.47 -8.50
CA PRO A 54 0.23 -3.19 -9.09
C PRO A 54 -0.12 -2.00 -8.19
N GLY A 55 0.83 -1.08 -8.01
CA GLY A 55 0.67 0.06 -7.11
C GLY A 55 0.86 -0.25 -5.61
N GLY A 56 0.77 -1.51 -5.17
CA GLY A 56 0.96 -1.92 -3.79
C GLY A 56 0.12 -1.09 -2.81
N TYR A 57 0.75 -0.64 -1.72
CA TYR A 57 0.10 0.23 -0.73
C TYR A 57 -0.20 1.64 -1.28
N ARG A 58 0.49 2.08 -2.34
CA ARG A 58 0.36 3.44 -2.89
C ARG A 58 -1.07 3.69 -3.39
N SER A 59 -1.72 2.67 -3.93
CA SER A 59 -3.10 2.75 -4.46
C SER A 59 -4.15 3.11 -3.41
N ASP A 60 -4.07 2.54 -2.20
CA ASP A 60 -5.03 2.88 -1.12
C ASP A 60 -4.56 4.13 -0.37
N LEU A 61 -3.25 4.35 -0.24
CA LEU A 61 -2.69 5.56 0.38
C LEU A 61 -3.14 6.81 -0.38
N TRP A 62 -3.02 6.80 -1.72
CA TRP A 62 -3.49 7.87 -2.59
C TRP A 62 -4.97 8.20 -2.35
N GLN A 63 -5.80 7.18 -2.13
CA GLN A 63 -7.22 7.39 -1.93
C GLN A 63 -7.56 7.94 -0.54
N TYR A 64 -6.81 7.59 0.51
CA TYR A 64 -6.95 8.27 1.81
C TYR A 64 -6.62 9.76 1.69
N LEU A 65 -5.49 10.07 1.05
CA LEU A 65 -5.04 11.45 0.82
C LEU A 65 -6.08 12.25 0.03
N ALA A 66 -6.56 11.68 -1.09
CA ALA A 66 -7.58 12.31 -1.93
C ALA A 66 -8.93 12.45 -1.20
N ALA A 67 -9.32 11.47 -0.38
CA ALA A 67 -10.55 11.54 0.41
C ALA A 67 -10.51 12.73 1.38
N ASP A 68 -9.36 13.07 1.94
CA ASP A 68 -9.18 14.21 2.84
C ASP A 68 -8.77 15.51 2.13
N GLY A 69 -8.79 15.49 0.79
CA GLY A 69 -8.55 16.67 -0.03
C GLY A 69 -7.10 17.12 -0.09
N HIS A 70 -6.16 16.25 0.33
CA HIS A 70 -4.73 16.48 0.10
C HIS A 70 -4.43 16.46 -1.40
N ARG A 71 -3.46 17.28 -1.78
CA ARG A 71 -2.88 17.27 -3.13
C ARG A 71 -1.45 16.81 -2.96
N ASP A 72 -1.22 15.56 -3.30
CA ASP A 72 0.09 14.92 -3.20
C ASP A 72 0.59 14.58 -4.60
N ASP A 73 1.90 14.68 -4.79
CA ASP A 73 2.64 14.36 -6.01
C ASP A 73 3.57 13.20 -5.64
N PHE A 74 3.27 11.98 -6.07
CA PHE A 74 4.21 10.89 -5.86
C PHE A 74 5.41 11.09 -6.77
N VAL A 75 6.61 10.84 -6.27
CA VAL A 75 7.84 11.13 -7.01
C VAL A 75 8.84 10.00 -6.93
N GLY A 76 9.53 9.78 -8.05
CA GLY A 76 10.60 8.82 -8.19
C GLY A 76 10.87 8.52 -9.67
N SER A 77 11.84 7.66 -9.92
CA SER A 77 12.26 7.29 -11.28
C SER A 77 11.48 6.08 -11.85
N ARG A 78 10.72 5.37 -11.02
CA ARG A 78 9.87 4.25 -11.40
C ARG A 78 8.42 4.69 -11.48
N SER A 79 7.63 3.99 -12.28
CA SER A 79 6.21 4.29 -12.45
C SER A 79 5.44 3.02 -12.76
N ASN A 80 4.46 2.68 -11.92
CA ASN A 80 3.51 1.58 -12.15
C ASN A 80 2.27 1.72 -11.25
N GLY A 81 1.18 1.07 -11.65
CA GLY A 81 0.00 0.85 -10.82
C GLY A 81 -1.30 0.78 -11.64
N PRO A 82 -2.44 0.60 -10.96
CA PRO A 82 -3.75 0.55 -11.58
C PRO A 82 -4.31 1.95 -11.81
N ALA A 83 -5.27 2.10 -12.72
CA ALA A 83 -5.90 3.40 -13.04
C ALA A 83 -6.55 4.13 -11.84
N ARG A 84 -6.80 3.44 -10.72
CA ARG A 84 -7.31 4.03 -9.47
C ARG A 84 -6.24 4.73 -8.63
N LEU A 85 -4.96 4.49 -8.93
CA LEU A 85 -3.84 5.25 -8.42
C LEU A 85 -3.65 6.47 -9.33
N GLY A 86 -3.87 7.68 -8.81
CA GLY A 86 -3.87 8.89 -9.62
C GLY A 86 -2.49 9.38 -10.03
N ASP A 87 -1.45 8.88 -9.36
CA ASP A 87 -0.04 9.18 -9.61
C ASP A 87 0.78 7.90 -9.39
N HIS A 88 1.38 7.40 -10.47
CA HIS A 88 2.02 6.09 -10.51
C HIS A 88 3.49 6.12 -10.08
N ASP A 89 4.07 7.29 -9.85
CA ASP A 89 5.50 7.42 -9.61
C ASP A 89 5.92 6.84 -8.26
N HIS A 90 7.13 6.29 -8.20
CA HIS A 90 7.74 5.73 -7.00
C HIS A 90 9.24 5.48 -7.19
N GLU A 91 9.91 5.08 -6.10
CA GLU A 91 11.31 4.66 -6.08
C GLU A 91 11.42 3.27 -5.42
N GLY A 92 10.55 2.35 -5.86
CA GLY A 92 10.53 0.94 -5.44
C GLY A 92 11.34 0.07 -6.40
N HIS A 93 12.30 -0.73 -5.90
CA HIS A 93 13.18 -1.56 -6.71
C HIS A 93 13.13 -3.03 -6.27
N PRO A 94 12.40 -3.90 -7.01
CA PRO A 94 12.25 -5.29 -6.64
C PRO A 94 13.57 -6.04 -6.44
N GLY A 95 13.68 -6.76 -5.31
CA GLY A 95 14.84 -7.59 -4.96
C GLY A 95 16.02 -6.84 -4.34
N TRP A 96 15.96 -5.51 -4.24
CA TRP A 96 17.07 -4.70 -3.74
C TRP A 96 17.16 -4.69 -2.22
N ARG A 97 18.39 -4.75 -1.72
CA ARG A 97 18.77 -4.61 -0.31
C ARG A 97 19.06 -3.16 0.06
N ILE A 98 19.31 -2.92 1.35
CA ILE A 98 19.66 -1.58 1.87
C ILE A 98 20.91 -1.00 1.19
N ASP A 99 21.97 -1.80 0.98
CA ASP A 99 23.21 -1.35 0.34
C ASP A 99 23.02 -0.94 -1.12
N GLU A 100 22.17 -1.69 -1.84
CA GLU A 100 21.87 -1.42 -3.24
C GLU A 100 21.03 -0.14 -3.38
N ILE A 101 20.06 0.10 -2.50
CA ILE A 101 19.29 1.35 -2.46
C ILE A 101 20.19 2.53 -2.08
N ASP A 102 21.02 2.38 -1.05
CA ASP A 102 21.91 3.45 -0.55
C ASP A 102 22.88 3.96 -1.61
N ALA A 103 23.36 3.08 -2.50
CA ALA A 103 24.24 3.46 -3.60
C ALA A 103 23.63 4.51 -4.56
N HIS A 104 22.31 4.70 -4.56
CA HIS A 104 21.61 5.58 -5.49
C HIS A 104 20.64 6.58 -4.83
N ALA A 105 20.18 6.30 -3.61
CA ALA A 105 19.10 7.05 -2.95
C ALA A 105 19.34 8.55 -2.89
N ALA A 106 20.58 8.98 -2.61
CA ALA A 106 20.91 10.41 -2.53
C ALA A 106 20.72 11.14 -3.87
N ASP A 107 21.00 10.48 -5.00
CA ASP A 107 20.80 11.06 -6.34
C ASP A 107 19.33 11.14 -6.70
N TRP A 108 18.57 10.08 -6.42
CA TRP A 108 17.11 10.08 -6.62
C TRP A 108 16.44 11.16 -5.77
N VAL A 109 16.79 11.27 -4.49
CA VAL A 109 16.25 12.30 -3.59
C VAL A 109 16.59 13.70 -4.07
N ARG A 110 17.81 13.96 -4.57
CA ARG A 110 18.13 15.26 -5.17
C ARG A 110 17.31 15.54 -6.42
N ALA A 111 17.27 14.59 -7.36
CA ALA A 111 16.58 14.73 -8.63
C ALA A 111 15.07 14.93 -8.44
N ALA A 112 14.47 14.13 -7.57
CA ALA A 112 13.05 14.16 -7.28
C ALA A 112 12.69 15.07 -6.11
N SER A 113 13.62 15.81 -5.49
CA SER A 113 13.40 16.83 -4.43
C SER A 113 12.11 16.65 -3.60
N PRO A 114 11.94 15.51 -2.89
CA PRO A 114 10.71 15.22 -2.14
C PRO A 114 10.61 16.09 -0.89
N ARG A 115 9.38 16.36 -0.47
CA ARG A 115 9.09 16.92 0.86
C ARG A 115 9.00 15.80 1.90
N THR A 116 8.49 14.65 1.52
CA THR A 116 8.25 13.51 2.42
C THR A 116 8.75 12.23 1.76
N ILE A 117 9.40 11.36 2.52
CA ILE A 117 9.91 10.07 2.04
C ILE A 117 9.32 8.96 2.90
N LEU A 118 8.71 7.96 2.27
CA LEU A 118 8.23 6.74 2.92
C LEU A 118 9.26 5.65 2.66
N LEU A 119 10.07 5.31 3.66
CA LEU A 119 11.16 4.34 3.54
C LEU A 119 10.75 2.99 4.12
N HIS A 120 10.60 1.98 3.25
CA HIS A 120 10.40 0.57 3.61
C HIS A 120 11.46 -0.30 2.93
N ILE A 121 12.50 -0.70 3.66
CA ILE A 121 13.63 -1.45 3.09
C ILE A 121 14.29 -2.36 4.14
N GLY A 122 14.84 -3.48 3.68
CA GLY A 122 15.57 -4.46 4.50
C GLY A 122 15.03 -5.88 4.39
N THR A 123 13.84 -6.07 3.80
CA THR A 123 13.25 -7.40 3.54
C THR A 123 14.24 -8.30 2.80
N ASN A 124 14.88 -7.76 1.76
CA ASN A 124 15.87 -8.49 0.97
C ASN A 124 17.14 -8.85 1.77
N ASP A 125 17.63 -8.00 2.67
CA ASP A 125 18.73 -8.34 3.57
C ASP A 125 18.38 -9.57 4.42
N MET A 126 17.12 -9.64 4.89
CA MET A 126 16.65 -10.74 5.73
C MET A 126 16.42 -12.03 4.94
N ILE A 127 15.70 -12.01 3.82
CA ILE A 127 15.40 -13.23 3.06
C ILE A 127 16.65 -13.79 2.35
N GLN A 128 17.58 -12.92 1.92
CA GLN A 128 18.84 -13.34 1.30
C GLN A 128 19.91 -13.71 2.35
N ASN A 129 19.62 -13.52 3.64
CA ASN A 129 20.56 -13.69 4.75
C ASN A 129 21.87 -12.90 4.53
N HIS A 130 21.75 -11.68 3.99
CA HIS A 130 22.87 -10.82 3.67
C HIS A 130 23.18 -9.91 4.85
N ASP A 131 24.14 -10.34 5.69
CA ASP A 131 24.58 -9.64 6.90
C ASP A 131 23.43 -8.96 7.69
N PRO A 132 22.50 -9.76 8.26
CA PRO A 132 21.37 -9.21 9.04
C PRO A 132 21.82 -8.42 10.27
N ALA A 133 22.98 -8.76 10.84
CA ALA A 133 23.52 -8.08 12.01
C ALA A 133 24.03 -6.66 11.68
N GLY A 134 24.59 -6.46 10.48
CA GLY A 134 25.01 -5.13 10.00
C GLY A 134 23.90 -4.31 9.34
N ALA A 135 22.74 -4.90 9.03
CA ALA A 135 21.63 -4.21 8.38
C ALA A 135 21.15 -2.93 9.12
N PRO A 136 21.05 -2.88 10.46
CA PRO A 136 20.69 -1.63 11.15
C PRO A 136 21.71 -0.49 10.94
N ALA A 137 23.00 -0.82 10.83
CA ALA A 137 24.04 0.17 10.54
C ALA A 137 23.97 0.66 9.09
N ARG A 138 23.68 -0.24 8.14
CA ARG A 138 23.40 0.15 6.74
C ARG A 138 22.17 1.03 6.64
N LEU A 139 21.10 0.73 7.37
CA LEU A 139 19.89 1.56 7.42
C LEU A 139 20.23 2.95 7.95
N ALA A 140 21.02 3.04 9.03
CA ALA A 140 21.44 4.33 9.58
C ALA A 140 22.22 5.17 8.54
N ALA A 141 23.15 4.56 7.81
CA ALA A 141 23.91 5.22 6.74
C ALA A 141 23.00 5.70 5.60
N LEU A 142 22.07 4.86 5.15
CA LEU A 142 21.07 5.22 4.14
C LEU A 142 20.26 6.45 4.55
N ILE A 143 19.71 6.45 5.77
CA ILE A 143 18.93 7.59 6.27
C ILE A 143 19.81 8.84 6.37
N ASP A 144 21.08 8.73 6.78
CA ASP A 144 22.00 9.86 6.82
C ASP A 144 22.29 10.44 5.43
N HIS A 145 22.47 9.61 4.41
CA HIS A 145 22.66 10.05 3.02
C HIS A 145 21.40 10.71 2.44
N VAL A 146 20.22 10.10 2.67
CA VAL A 146 18.92 10.65 2.24
C VAL A 146 18.65 12.01 2.89
N THR A 147 18.81 12.11 4.22
CA THR A 147 18.59 13.37 4.95
C THR A 147 19.67 14.41 4.69
N ALA A 148 20.86 14.03 4.22
CA ALA A 148 21.85 14.99 3.72
C ALA A 148 21.48 15.51 2.32
N ALA A 149 20.88 14.67 1.47
CA ALA A 149 20.42 15.03 0.14
C ALA A 149 19.19 15.96 0.16
N ALA A 150 18.29 15.79 1.14
CA ALA A 150 17.13 16.63 1.37
C ALA A 150 16.99 17.00 2.86
N PRO A 151 17.73 18.01 3.37
CA PRO A 151 17.78 18.31 4.80
C PRO A 151 16.48 18.83 5.40
N ASN A 152 15.54 19.28 4.58
CA ASN A 152 14.23 19.76 5.02
C ASN A 152 13.10 18.74 4.80
N ALA A 153 13.41 17.57 4.22
CA ALA A 153 12.42 16.53 3.99
C ALA A 153 12.17 15.73 5.27
N ASP A 154 10.92 15.33 5.48
CA ASP A 154 10.55 14.40 6.54
C ASP A 154 10.70 12.96 6.02
N VAL A 155 11.47 12.13 6.71
CA VAL A 155 11.68 10.72 6.34
C VAL A 155 10.96 9.83 7.35
N LEU A 156 9.86 9.23 6.93
CA LEU A 156 9.16 8.22 7.70
C LEU A 156 9.77 6.86 7.38
N VAL A 157 10.38 6.23 8.37
CA VAL A 157 11.10 4.96 8.26
C VAL A 157 10.30 3.89 8.96
N SER A 158 9.93 2.84 8.24
CA SER A 158 9.24 1.72 8.86
C SER A 158 10.18 0.59 9.27
N ASP A 159 9.73 -0.23 10.20
CA ASP A 159 10.17 -1.63 10.29
C ASP A 159 9.60 -2.46 9.12
N LEU A 160 9.93 -3.74 9.05
CA LEU A 160 9.52 -4.63 7.94
C LEU A 160 8.09 -5.16 8.14
N VAL A 161 7.48 -5.66 7.07
CA VAL A 161 6.30 -6.53 7.20
C VAL A 161 6.71 -7.92 7.72
N PRO A 162 5.80 -8.70 8.33
CA PRO A 162 6.11 -10.07 8.72
C PRO A 162 6.55 -10.93 7.52
N LEU A 163 7.35 -11.96 7.80
CA LEU A 163 7.77 -12.97 6.83
C LEU A 163 7.25 -14.35 7.25
N ALA A 164 6.80 -15.16 6.28
CA ALA A 164 6.27 -16.49 6.60
C ALA A 164 7.37 -17.54 6.88
N ASP A 165 8.55 -17.38 6.30
CA ASP A 165 9.70 -18.25 6.62
C ASP A 165 10.20 -17.94 8.03
N PRO A 166 10.19 -18.90 8.98
CA PRO A 166 10.54 -18.63 10.37
C PRO A 166 11.96 -18.12 10.58
N ALA A 167 12.91 -18.57 9.75
CA ALA A 167 14.30 -18.14 9.88
C ALA A 167 14.48 -16.70 9.37
N ALA A 168 13.81 -16.33 8.28
CA ALA A 168 13.76 -14.95 7.80
C ALA A 168 13.02 -14.03 8.78
N GLU A 169 11.91 -14.47 9.36
CA GLU A 169 11.15 -13.74 10.38
C GLU A 169 11.98 -13.51 11.65
N GLU A 170 12.75 -14.50 12.11
CA GLU A 170 13.66 -14.31 13.26
C GLU A 170 14.70 -13.22 12.98
N ARG A 171 15.19 -13.14 11.73
CA ARG A 171 16.12 -12.08 11.31
C ARG A 171 15.42 -10.73 11.23
N ALA A 172 14.23 -10.68 10.62
CA ALA A 172 13.40 -9.48 10.52
C ALA A 172 13.07 -8.91 11.90
N GLN A 173 12.60 -9.73 12.85
CA GLN A 173 12.30 -9.28 14.22
C GLN A 173 13.51 -8.67 14.93
N ARG A 174 14.73 -9.19 14.71
CA ARG A 174 15.96 -8.60 15.26
C ARG A 174 16.30 -7.27 14.61
N PHE A 175 16.11 -7.16 13.29
CA PHE A 175 16.28 -5.92 12.56
C PHE A 175 15.25 -4.87 13.00
N ASP A 176 13.97 -5.23 13.01
CA ASP A 176 12.83 -4.39 13.41
C ASP A 176 12.98 -3.88 14.83
N ALA A 177 13.44 -4.71 15.77
CA ALA A 177 13.73 -4.28 17.13
C ALA A 177 14.82 -3.20 17.23
N ALA A 178 15.71 -3.09 16.23
CA ALA A 178 16.77 -2.07 16.18
C ALA A 178 16.32 -0.77 15.48
N VAL A 179 15.34 -0.83 14.57
CA VAL A 179 14.90 0.33 13.76
C VAL A 179 14.51 1.55 14.61
N PRO A 180 13.69 1.43 15.69
CA PRO A 180 13.36 2.58 16.55
C PRO A 180 14.61 3.25 17.16
N GLY A 181 15.62 2.46 17.51
CA GLY A 181 16.90 2.96 18.04
C GLY A 181 17.70 3.73 16.99
N VAL A 182 17.75 3.24 15.76
CA VAL A 182 18.39 3.93 14.62
C VAL A 182 17.71 5.27 14.34
N VAL A 183 16.39 5.27 14.22
CA VAL A 183 15.60 6.48 13.92
C VAL A 183 15.74 7.51 15.03
N SER A 184 15.58 7.10 16.30
CA SER A 184 15.70 8.02 17.44
C SER A 184 17.10 8.61 17.58
N ALA A 185 18.16 7.85 17.30
CA ALA A 185 19.53 8.35 17.34
C ALA A 185 19.80 9.42 16.27
N LEU A 186 19.20 9.28 15.07
CA LEU A 186 19.31 10.27 13.99
C LEU A 186 18.43 11.49 14.26
N ALA A 187 17.22 11.30 14.79
CA ALA A 187 16.37 12.41 15.25
C ALA A 187 17.06 13.25 16.32
N ALA A 188 17.76 12.62 17.28
CA ALA A 188 18.53 13.32 18.31
C ALA A 188 19.72 14.13 17.76
N ARG A 189 20.15 13.85 16.53
CA ARG A 189 21.15 14.65 15.78
C ARG A 189 20.52 15.76 14.94
N GLY A 190 19.21 15.99 15.08
CA GLY A 190 18.47 17.03 14.36
C GLY A 190 18.00 16.62 12.95
N ARG A 191 18.06 15.33 12.60
CA ARG A 191 17.45 14.84 11.34
C ARG A 191 15.93 14.78 11.48
N HIS A 192 15.20 15.10 10.41
CA HIS A 192 13.75 15.00 10.37
C HIS A 192 13.33 13.57 10.00
N VAL A 193 13.44 12.67 10.98
CA VAL A 193 13.23 11.23 10.77
C VAL A 193 12.27 10.68 11.82
N HIS A 194 11.39 9.77 11.41
CA HIS A 194 10.25 9.37 12.21
C HIS A 194 9.93 7.90 12.01
N PHE A 195 9.64 7.18 13.08
CA PHE A 195 9.46 5.73 13.04
C PHE A 195 8.00 5.35 12.77
N VAL A 196 7.78 4.35 11.91
CA VAL A 196 6.45 3.80 11.58
C VAL A 196 6.42 2.29 11.86
N PRO A 197 5.62 1.80 12.83
CA PRO A 197 5.52 0.37 13.14
C PRO A 197 4.61 -0.35 12.14
N MET A 198 5.17 -0.76 11.01
CA MET A 198 4.53 -1.48 9.91
C MET A 198 4.35 -2.97 10.20
N HIS A 199 5.29 -3.63 10.87
CA HIS A 199 5.22 -5.08 11.17
C HIS A 199 3.89 -5.45 11.82
N SER A 200 3.53 -4.70 12.85
CA SER A 200 2.30 -4.89 13.64
C SER A 200 1.00 -4.61 12.88
N ALA A 201 1.05 -4.01 11.69
CA ALA A 201 -0.15 -3.74 10.88
C ALA A 201 -0.59 -4.98 10.08
N LEU A 202 0.27 -5.97 9.91
CA LEU A 202 0.03 -7.15 9.09
C LEU A 202 0.25 -8.44 9.89
N THR A 203 -0.24 -9.54 9.32
CA THR A 203 0.04 -10.91 9.76
C THR A 203 0.54 -11.73 8.57
N THR A 204 0.99 -12.97 8.80
CA THR A 204 1.39 -13.85 7.69
C THR A 204 0.22 -14.25 6.77
N ALA A 205 -1.03 -14.13 7.23
CA ALA A 205 -2.22 -14.32 6.40
C ALA A 205 -2.40 -13.19 5.36
N ASP A 206 -1.74 -12.06 5.58
CA ASP A 206 -1.75 -10.91 4.68
C ASP A 206 -0.67 -11.02 3.59
N LEU A 207 0.02 -12.16 3.48
CA LEU A 207 1.10 -12.39 2.50
C LEU A 207 0.67 -13.39 1.42
N ALA A 208 0.92 -13.06 0.15
CA ALA A 208 0.55 -13.88 -0.99
C ALA A 208 1.49 -15.08 -1.21
N ASP A 209 2.79 -14.88 -0.98
CA ASP A 209 3.86 -15.86 -1.19
C ASP A 209 4.77 -16.03 0.04
N GLY A 210 4.36 -15.45 1.16
CA GLY A 210 5.12 -15.44 2.41
C GLY A 210 6.14 -14.30 2.53
N VAL A 211 6.25 -13.42 1.53
CA VAL A 211 7.07 -12.20 1.57
C VAL A 211 6.25 -10.98 1.15
N HIS A 212 5.54 -11.06 0.03
CA HIS A 212 4.82 -9.94 -0.55
C HIS A 212 3.37 -9.88 -0.04
N PRO A 213 2.88 -8.70 0.40
CA PRO A 213 1.50 -8.55 0.83
C PRO A 213 0.46 -8.90 -0.24
N THR A 214 -0.72 -9.37 0.17
CA THR A 214 -1.92 -9.46 -0.68
C THR A 214 -2.50 -8.06 -0.93
N GLY A 215 -3.52 -7.94 -1.77
CA GLY A 215 -4.24 -6.66 -1.92
C GLY A 215 -4.78 -6.13 -0.58
N GLY A 216 -5.22 -7.05 0.30
CA GLY A 216 -5.62 -6.75 1.66
C GLY A 216 -4.46 -6.30 2.56
N GLY A 217 -3.34 -6.99 2.51
CA GLY A 217 -2.13 -6.62 3.25
C GLY A 217 -1.60 -5.24 2.86
N TYR A 218 -1.55 -4.93 1.57
CA TYR A 218 -1.18 -3.58 1.09
C TYR A 218 -2.18 -2.51 1.54
N SER A 219 -3.47 -2.83 1.66
CA SER A 219 -4.46 -1.90 2.20
C SER A 219 -4.19 -1.57 3.68
N LYS A 220 -3.79 -2.56 4.49
CA LYS A 220 -3.36 -2.34 5.89
C LYS A 220 -2.07 -1.53 5.98
N MET A 221 -1.11 -1.77 5.09
CA MET A 221 0.09 -0.93 4.98
C MET A 221 -0.27 0.53 4.67
N ALA A 222 -1.19 0.74 3.72
CA ALA A 222 -1.65 2.07 3.33
C ALA A 222 -2.27 2.83 4.52
N ALA A 223 -3.13 2.16 5.28
CA ALA A 223 -3.72 2.72 6.50
C ALA A 223 -2.66 3.10 7.54
N ARG A 224 -1.61 2.28 7.72
CA ARG A 224 -0.49 2.57 8.63
C ARG A 224 0.35 3.75 8.16
N TRP A 225 0.68 3.82 6.87
CA TRP A 225 1.37 4.99 6.29
C TRP A 225 0.55 6.27 6.44
N TYR A 226 -0.72 6.20 6.07
CA TYR A 226 -1.62 7.34 6.20
C TYR A 226 -1.71 7.81 7.66
N SER A 227 -1.90 6.88 8.60
CA SER A 227 -1.88 7.17 10.05
C SER A 227 -0.63 7.91 10.50
N ALA A 228 0.55 7.54 9.98
CA ALA A 228 1.79 8.23 10.29
C ALA A 228 1.84 9.65 9.68
N LEU A 229 1.40 9.81 8.43
CA LEU A 229 1.38 11.09 7.73
C LEU A 229 0.45 12.09 8.41
N ILE A 230 -0.75 11.68 8.82
CA ILE A 230 -1.69 12.53 9.58
C ILE A 230 -1.42 12.53 11.09
N SER A 231 -0.33 11.88 11.54
CA SER A 231 0.04 11.70 12.95
C SER A 231 -1.14 11.36 13.86
N SER A 232 -2.03 10.50 13.37
CA SER A 232 -3.28 10.13 14.04
C SER A 232 -3.57 8.65 13.80
N PRO A 233 -4.00 7.89 14.82
CA PRO A 233 -4.37 6.50 14.65
C PRO A 233 -5.45 6.33 13.58
N VAL A 234 -5.19 5.41 12.65
CA VAL A 234 -6.19 4.85 11.74
C VAL A 234 -6.44 3.42 12.18
N THR A 235 -7.67 3.12 12.54
CA THR A 235 -8.09 1.78 12.95
C THR A 235 -9.02 1.20 11.89
N ARG A 236 -8.88 -0.09 11.59
CA ARG A 236 -9.72 -0.83 10.63
C ARG A 236 -10.74 -1.72 11.31
N TRP A 237 -11.93 -1.77 10.73
CA TRP A 237 -13.00 -2.72 11.06
C TRP A 237 -13.43 -3.46 9.78
N GLU A 238 -13.10 -4.74 9.72
CA GLU A 238 -13.39 -5.64 8.60
C GLU A 238 -14.88 -6.02 8.58
N ALA A 239 -15.53 -6.03 7.42
CA ALA A 239 -16.97 -6.29 7.30
C ALA A 239 -17.39 -7.70 7.74
N GLU A 240 -16.47 -8.66 7.68
CA GLU A 240 -16.69 -10.06 8.00
C GLU A 240 -16.39 -10.42 9.46
N ASN A 241 -15.91 -9.50 10.28
CA ASN A 241 -15.49 -9.82 11.64
C ASN A 241 -16.69 -9.88 12.60
N PRO A 242 -17.10 -11.06 13.10
CA PRO A 242 -18.32 -11.22 13.89
C PRO A 242 -18.22 -10.60 15.29
N ALA A 243 -17.04 -10.19 15.74
CA ALA A 243 -16.87 -9.54 17.03
C ALA A 243 -17.51 -8.14 17.08
N TYR A 244 -17.63 -7.48 15.93
CA TYR A 244 -18.16 -6.12 15.84
C TYR A 244 -19.01 -5.86 14.59
N ALA A 245 -19.06 -6.75 13.61
CA ALA A 245 -19.86 -6.60 12.40
C ALA A 245 -20.94 -7.69 12.29
N ALA A 246 -22.09 -7.33 11.74
CA ALA A 246 -23.19 -8.24 11.45
C ALA A 246 -23.85 -7.87 10.11
N VAL A 247 -24.16 -8.87 9.29
CA VAL A 247 -24.92 -8.71 8.05
C VAL A 247 -26.35 -9.23 8.22
N HIS A 248 -27.30 -8.61 7.53
CA HIS A 248 -28.69 -9.05 7.45
C HIS A 248 -29.12 -9.03 5.99
N HIS A 249 -29.70 -10.13 5.52
CA HIS A 249 -30.11 -10.34 4.12
C HIS A 249 -29.02 -9.90 3.12
N ALA A 250 -27.77 -10.24 3.43
CA ALA A 250 -26.55 -9.93 2.70
C ALA A 250 -25.54 -11.05 2.97
N ASP A 251 -24.52 -11.17 2.14
CA ASP A 251 -23.55 -12.26 2.18
C ASP A 251 -22.15 -11.79 2.55
N LEU A 252 -21.29 -12.74 2.90
CA LEU A 252 -19.86 -12.51 3.10
C LEU A 252 -19.01 -13.29 2.08
N PRO A 253 -19.09 -13.02 0.76
CA PRO A 253 -18.29 -13.74 -0.23
C PRO A 253 -16.79 -13.56 0.03
N ALA A 254 -16.02 -14.61 -0.22
CA ALA A 254 -14.56 -14.52 -0.21
C ALA A 254 -14.07 -13.72 -1.42
N THR A 255 -13.11 -12.84 -1.19
CA THR A 255 -12.46 -12.07 -2.26
C THR A 255 -10.98 -11.86 -1.92
N PRO A 256 -10.04 -12.30 -2.78
CA PRO A 256 -8.62 -12.22 -2.48
C PRO A 256 -8.06 -10.80 -2.34
N THR A 257 -8.79 -9.77 -2.79
CA THR A 257 -8.35 -8.37 -2.74
C THR A 257 -8.91 -7.59 -1.55
N ALA A 258 -9.82 -8.20 -0.77
CA ALA A 258 -10.33 -7.65 0.50
C ALA A 258 -9.27 -7.71 1.61
N SER A 259 -9.36 -6.81 2.60
CA SER A 259 -8.40 -6.78 3.71
C SER A 259 -8.53 -7.87 4.75
N GLY A 260 -9.73 -8.40 4.97
CA GLY A 260 -9.93 -9.62 5.75
C GLY A 260 -10.12 -10.89 4.90
N GLY A 261 -10.03 -10.76 3.56
CA GLY A 261 -10.25 -11.85 2.60
C GLY A 261 -11.72 -12.11 2.28
N ARG A 262 -12.66 -11.36 2.86
CA ARG A 262 -14.08 -11.37 2.54
C ARG A 262 -14.62 -9.94 2.52
N LYS A 263 -15.83 -9.75 2.00
CA LYS A 263 -16.53 -8.46 1.95
C LYS A 263 -17.99 -8.66 2.31
N ALA A 264 -18.70 -7.64 2.77
CA ALA A 264 -20.15 -7.62 2.77
C ALA A 264 -20.67 -7.38 1.34
N GLY A 265 -21.20 -8.44 0.75
CA GLY A 265 -21.77 -8.44 -0.61
C GLY A 265 -23.29 -8.60 -0.59
N HIS A 266 -23.91 -8.41 -1.77
CA HIS A 266 -25.35 -8.58 -1.97
C HIS A 266 -26.23 -7.82 -0.95
N ILE A 267 -25.84 -6.60 -0.57
CA ILE A 267 -26.68 -5.69 0.20
C ILE A 267 -27.74 -5.12 -0.77
N ASP A 268 -28.66 -5.97 -1.23
CA ASP A 268 -29.47 -5.75 -2.44
C ASP A 268 -30.97 -5.56 -2.17
N TYR A 269 -31.46 -6.06 -1.04
CA TYR A 269 -32.87 -6.00 -0.65
C TYR A 269 -33.16 -4.78 0.21
N ALA A 270 -34.42 -4.36 0.28
CA ALA A 270 -34.83 -3.19 1.03
C ALA A 270 -34.49 -3.29 2.54
N ASP A 271 -34.39 -4.49 3.07
CA ASP A 271 -34.01 -4.80 4.46
C ASP A 271 -32.55 -5.27 4.61
N SER A 272 -31.76 -5.30 3.53
CA SER A 272 -30.35 -5.68 3.60
C SER A 272 -29.52 -4.63 4.33
N TYR A 273 -28.60 -5.07 5.18
CA TYR A 273 -27.59 -4.19 5.77
C TYR A 273 -26.32 -4.91 6.22
N LEU A 274 -25.23 -4.14 6.30
CA LEU A 274 -24.06 -4.38 7.14
C LEU A 274 -24.13 -3.44 8.34
N GLN A 275 -23.97 -3.93 9.55
CA GLN A 275 -23.93 -3.11 10.77
C GLN A 275 -22.65 -3.38 11.55
N TYR A 276 -21.91 -2.32 11.84
CA TYR A 276 -20.82 -2.31 12.81
C TYR A 276 -21.31 -1.84 14.19
N THR A 277 -20.72 -2.39 15.24
CA THR A 277 -20.80 -1.88 16.61
C THR A 277 -19.39 -1.54 17.06
N ILE A 278 -19.11 -0.25 17.25
CA ILE A 278 -17.77 0.22 17.61
C ILE A 278 -17.81 0.96 18.95
N ASP A 279 -16.74 0.82 19.74
CA ASP A 279 -16.56 1.56 20.98
C ASP A 279 -15.70 2.80 20.72
N ALA A 280 -16.32 3.98 20.76
CA ALA A 280 -15.63 5.24 20.52
C ALA A 280 -14.99 5.77 21.82
N PRO A 281 -13.70 6.14 21.82
CA PRO A 281 -13.00 6.58 23.02
C PRO A 281 -13.51 7.93 23.56
N TYR A 282 -14.17 8.75 22.73
CA TYR A 282 -14.71 10.06 23.11
C TYR A 282 -15.98 10.39 22.31
N THR A 283 -16.73 11.39 22.77
CA THR A 283 -17.87 11.95 22.01
C THR A 283 -17.35 13.05 21.10
N GLY A 284 -17.66 12.99 19.80
CA GLY A 284 -17.30 14.05 18.86
C GLY A 284 -17.32 13.61 17.40
N GLY A 285 -16.73 14.44 16.55
CA GLY A 285 -16.54 14.15 15.13
C GLY A 285 -15.44 13.13 14.89
N TYR A 286 -15.69 12.25 13.94
CA TYR A 286 -14.72 11.29 13.43
C TYR A 286 -14.72 11.33 11.91
N ARG A 287 -13.54 11.11 11.32
CA ARG A 287 -13.40 10.87 9.90
C ARG A 287 -13.41 9.37 9.66
N MET A 288 -14.47 8.87 9.04
CA MET A 288 -14.60 7.47 8.64
C MET A 288 -14.25 7.32 7.15
N TYR A 289 -13.55 6.26 6.81
CA TYR A 289 -13.24 5.89 5.43
C TYR A 289 -13.93 4.58 5.11
N VAL A 290 -14.76 4.58 4.08
CA VAL A 290 -15.47 3.38 3.62
C VAL A 290 -14.72 2.81 2.43
N ARG A 291 -14.16 1.62 2.59
CA ARG A 291 -13.52 0.87 1.52
C ARG A 291 -14.56 -0.03 0.85
N ALA A 292 -14.96 0.33 -0.37
CA ALA A 292 -16.11 -0.26 -1.05
C ALA A 292 -15.82 -0.59 -2.51
N GLY A 293 -16.46 -1.66 -2.99
CA GLY A 293 -16.48 -2.06 -4.40
C GLY A 293 -17.77 -1.61 -5.08
N ASN A 294 -17.66 -1.19 -6.34
CA ASN A 294 -18.81 -0.83 -7.16
C ASN A 294 -18.50 -1.13 -8.63
N GLY A 295 -19.18 -2.14 -9.18
CA GLY A 295 -19.04 -2.56 -10.58
C GLY A 295 -20.19 -2.17 -11.49
N MET A 296 -21.05 -1.22 -11.09
CA MET A 296 -22.27 -0.89 -11.82
C MET A 296 -22.07 0.02 -13.04
N GLY A 297 -20.88 0.56 -13.25
CA GLY A 297 -20.59 1.53 -14.32
C GLY A 297 -21.12 2.95 -14.05
N THR A 298 -21.66 3.21 -12.86
CA THR A 298 -22.11 4.51 -12.38
C THR A 298 -21.86 4.64 -10.88
N ARG A 299 -21.98 5.84 -10.30
CA ARG A 299 -21.91 5.99 -8.84
C ARG A 299 -23.10 5.28 -8.19
N CYS A 300 -22.81 4.49 -7.16
CA CYS A 300 -23.77 3.71 -6.39
C CYS A 300 -23.46 3.88 -4.91
N GLY A 301 -24.31 3.41 -4.01
CA GLY A 301 -24.10 3.73 -2.61
C GLY A 301 -24.97 3.01 -1.62
N HIS A 302 -24.67 3.31 -0.36
CA HIS A 302 -25.38 2.82 0.81
C HIS A 302 -26.05 3.96 1.55
N LEU A 303 -27.06 3.63 2.35
CA LEU A 303 -27.62 4.53 3.34
C LEU A 303 -26.95 4.24 4.68
N LEU A 304 -26.14 5.18 5.18
CA LEU A 304 -25.48 5.10 6.47
C LEU A 304 -26.37 5.71 7.56
N THR A 305 -26.67 4.95 8.61
CA THR A 305 -27.22 5.47 9.87
C THR A 305 -26.21 5.25 10.99
N VAL A 306 -25.98 6.29 11.79
CA VAL A 306 -25.21 6.21 13.03
C VAL A 306 -26.18 6.22 14.20
N ASP A 307 -26.15 5.18 15.03
CA ASP A 307 -27.18 4.90 16.04
C ASP A 307 -28.60 4.97 15.42
N ASP A 308 -29.54 5.63 16.09
CA ASP A 308 -30.90 5.92 15.61
C ASP A 308 -30.98 7.27 14.88
N GLY A 309 -29.84 7.77 14.38
CA GLY A 309 -29.75 9.02 13.64
C GLY A 309 -30.34 8.94 12.22
N PRO A 310 -30.47 10.10 11.55
CA PRO A 310 -30.96 10.14 10.17
C PRO A 310 -30.00 9.43 9.20
N ALA A 311 -30.57 8.78 8.19
CA ALA A 311 -29.79 8.14 7.14
C ALA A 311 -29.11 9.19 6.23
N THR A 312 -27.83 8.96 5.93
CA THR A 312 -27.02 9.76 5.01
C THR A 312 -26.56 8.88 3.86
N ALA A 313 -26.66 9.37 2.62
CA ALA A 313 -26.16 8.64 1.46
C ALA A 313 -24.63 8.66 1.43
N VAL A 314 -24.01 7.48 1.28
CA VAL A 314 -22.58 7.32 1.02
C VAL A 314 -22.43 6.80 -0.40
N SER A 315 -21.79 7.61 -1.26
CA SER A 315 -21.67 7.34 -2.70
C SER A 315 -20.26 6.91 -3.07
N HIS A 316 -20.15 5.82 -3.81
CA HIS A 316 -18.92 5.18 -4.24
C HIS A 316 -18.77 5.29 -5.76
N PRO A 317 -17.65 5.82 -6.30
CA PRO A 317 -17.30 5.70 -7.71
C PRO A 317 -17.31 4.23 -8.18
N SER A 318 -17.64 4.00 -9.45
CA SER A 318 -17.55 2.67 -10.04
C SER A 318 -16.15 2.45 -10.61
N LEU A 319 -15.36 1.60 -9.95
CA LEU A 319 -14.06 1.14 -10.45
C LEU A 319 -14.06 -0.33 -10.89
N GLY A 320 -15.15 -1.05 -10.64
CA GLY A 320 -15.24 -2.50 -10.84
C GLY A 320 -15.65 -3.22 -9.56
N TRP A 321 -16.05 -4.48 -9.70
CA TRP A 321 -16.19 -5.38 -8.56
C TRP A 321 -14.81 -5.79 -8.09
N ASP A 322 -14.60 -5.80 -6.76
CA ASP A 322 -13.31 -6.11 -6.13
C ASP A 322 -12.16 -5.15 -6.49
N GLU A 323 -12.50 -4.02 -7.12
CA GLU A 323 -11.68 -2.83 -7.29
C GLU A 323 -12.12 -1.79 -6.27
N TRP A 324 -11.27 -1.59 -5.26
CA TRP A 324 -11.66 -0.91 -4.04
C TRP A 324 -11.48 0.59 -4.12
N VAL A 325 -12.57 1.30 -3.79
CA VAL A 325 -12.59 2.74 -3.62
C VAL A 325 -12.62 3.11 -2.15
N ILE A 326 -11.94 4.18 -1.75
CA ILE A 326 -12.04 4.74 -0.39
C ILE A 326 -12.85 6.04 -0.44
N THR A 327 -13.95 6.08 0.32
CA THR A 327 -14.81 7.26 0.45
C THR A 327 -14.75 7.80 1.87
N GLY A 328 -14.32 9.06 2.04
CA GLY A 328 -14.33 9.73 3.34
C GLY A 328 -15.72 10.25 3.71
N VAL A 329 -16.14 10.02 4.95
CA VAL A 329 -17.43 10.39 5.52
C VAL A 329 -17.22 10.92 6.93
N ASP A 330 -17.76 12.11 7.23
CA ASP A 330 -17.74 12.65 8.59
C ASP A 330 -18.92 12.12 9.39
N VAL A 331 -18.65 11.57 10.57
CA VAL A 331 -19.67 11.03 11.47
C VAL A 331 -19.52 11.59 12.88
N GLN A 332 -20.62 11.63 13.63
CA GLN A 332 -20.62 12.00 15.04
C GLN A 332 -20.84 10.75 15.88
N LEU A 333 -19.90 10.44 16.77
CA LEU A 333 -20.01 9.30 17.68
C LEU A 333 -20.12 9.79 19.11
N ARG A 334 -20.79 9.01 19.96
CA ARG A 334 -20.83 9.17 21.41
C ARG A 334 -19.72 8.30 22.02
N ARG A 335 -19.08 8.76 23.10
CA ARG A 335 -18.18 7.87 23.86
C ARG A 335 -18.92 6.60 24.25
N GLY A 336 -18.28 5.44 24.07
CA GLY A 336 -18.90 4.14 24.27
C GLY A 336 -19.36 3.50 22.96
N ALA A 337 -20.26 2.52 23.07
CA ALA A 337 -20.81 1.81 21.92
C ALA A 337 -21.68 2.71 21.01
N ASN A 338 -21.40 2.65 19.72
CA ASN A 338 -22.20 3.23 18.64
C ASN A 338 -22.47 2.16 17.57
N THR A 339 -23.61 2.23 16.91
CA THR A 339 -23.86 1.42 15.72
C THR A 339 -23.66 2.24 14.46
N LEU A 340 -23.06 1.63 13.43
CA LEU A 340 -22.99 2.19 12.09
C LEU A 340 -23.58 1.17 11.12
N ARG A 341 -24.74 1.48 10.55
CA ARG A 341 -25.43 0.58 9.64
C ARG A 341 -25.41 1.14 8.23
N PHE A 342 -24.85 0.36 7.31
CA PHE A 342 -24.91 0.56 5.87
C PHE A 342 -26.06 -0.30 5.32
N ALA A 343 -27.21 0.32 5.13
CA ALA A 343 -28.36 -0.30 4.49
C ALA A 343 -28.30 -0.14 2.97
N LYS A 344 -29.12 -0.92 2.26
CA LYS A 344 -29.34 -0.78 0.82
C LYS A 344 -29.59 0.68 0.45
N GLY A 345 -28.76 1.23 -0.45
CA GLY A 345 -28.92 2.56 -1.03
C GLY A 345 -29.25 2.53 -2.51
N GLU A 346 -28.71 3.48 -3.28
CA GLU A 346 -28.86 3.52 -4.73
C GLU A 346 -28.03 2.43 -5.42
N CYS A 347 -28.64 1.71 -6.37
CA CYS A 347 -27.97 0.67 -7.17
C CYS A 347 -27.26 -0.37 -6.29
N HIS A 348 -26.11 -0.90 -6.67
CA HIS A 348 -25.42 -1.96 -5.92
C HIS A 348 -23.97 -1.57 -5.63
N ALA A 349 -23.54 -1.82 -4.40
CA ALA A 349 -22.17 -1.65 -3.95
C ALA A 349 -21.91 -2.66 -2.82
N GLU A 350 -20.64 -2.89 -2.51
CA GLU A 350 -20.21 -3.86 -1.51
C GLU A 350 -19.15 -3.23 -0.62
N ILE A 351 -19.05 -3.66 0.64
CA ILE A 351 -18.15 -3.06 1.63
C ILE A 351 -17.13 -4.10 2.06
N ASP A 352 -15.85 -3.76 1.94
CA ASP A 352 -14.75 -4.56 2.48
C ASP A 352 -14.51 -4.20 3.95
N ALA A 353 -14.27 -2.92 4.22
CA ALA A 353 -13.95 -2.45 5.55
C ALA A 353 -14.35 -0.99 5.74
N ILE A 354 -14.37 -0.58 7.00
CA ILE A 354 -14.34 0.83 7.38
C ILE A 354 -13.11 1.13 8.21
N ASP A 355 -12.53 2.31 8.02
CA ASP A 355 -11.47 2.82 8.87
C ASP A 355 -11.92 4.09 9.58
N PHE A 356 -11.36 4.36 10.76
CA PHE A 356 -11.55 5.64 11.43
C PHE A 356 -10.20 6.28 11.70
N ALA A 357 -10.06 7.53 11.24
CA ALA A 357 -9.08 8.43 11.80
C ALA A 357 -9.73 9.22 12.94
N THR A 358 -9.06 9.29 14.08
CA THR A 358 -9.32 10.38 15.03
C THR A 358 -8.91 11.69 14.35
N PRO A 359 -9.69 12.79 14.42
CA PRO A 359 -9.23 14.07 13.92
C PRO A 359 -7.96 14.48 14.67
N GLY A 360 -6.83 14.39 13.98
CA GLY A 360 -5.55 14.93 14.43
C GLY A 360 -5.49 16.44 14.18
N ALA A 361 -4.54 17.13 14.80
CA ALA A 361 -4.15 18.44 14.31
C ALA A 361 -3.62 18.30 12.86
N PRO A 362 -3.77 19.30 11.99
CA PRO A 362 -3.10 19.31 10.69
C PRO A 362 -1.62 19.04 10.90
N THR A 363 -1.07 18.11 10.14
CA THR A 363 0.32 17.69 10.30
C THR A 363 1.19 18.26 9.19
N PRO A 364 2.47 18.54 9.44
CA PRO A 364 3.33 19.24 8.48
C PRO A 364 3.82 18.40 7.28
N TRP A 365 3.39 17.14 7.15
CA TRP A 365 4.04 16.12 6.31
C TRP A 365 3.36 15.94 4.96
N ILE A 366 2.08 16.34 4.84
CA ILE A 366 1.21 16.25 3.67
C ILE A 366 0.23 17.42 3.62
#